data_AF-A0A4U8UTZ6-F1
#
_entry.id   AF-A0A4U8UTZ6-F1
#
_cell.length_a   1.000
_cell.length_b   1.000
_cell.length_c   1.000
_cell.angle_alpha   90.00
_cell.angle_beta   90.00
_cell.angle_gamma   90.00
#
_symmetry.space_group_name_H-M   'P 1'
#
loop_
_entity.id
_entity.type
_entity.pdbx_description
1 polymer ?
#
loop_
_entity_poly.entity_id
_entity_poly.type
_entity_poly.pdbx_seq_one_letter_code
_entity_poly.pdbx_strand_id
1 'polypeptide(L)'
;MLLRTFIVLSISCFIFGVSGLFDISANDRLKRDTNTDDLLNAQKLLRGFLRMSADVPLTPQRRSSFGASRSINFKLKDRTEYAANKKILNDVFESDLVLTSNQMRDVIDTFEERINGVKVVKRQKRKVIVGKVFRWPNQTIPYVLKETDREWRDLIRSGMREWEKETCIRFRETDKIKDHVYIFKGSGCYSSVGRIGGRQYASIGYGCESTGIVCHELGHALGFWHEQSRPDRDRYININEDHIFNGTKGNFEKRRDIENLEIPYDFGSVMHYGPQVSGSFRPEKRFFTGLQQ
;
A
#
# COMPACT_ATOMS: atom_id res chain seq x y z
N MET A 1 62.78 5.93 33.47
CA MET A 1 61.56 6.16 34.28
C MET A 1 60.38 5.71 33.43
N LEU A 2 59.87 4.46 33.54
CA LEU A 2 58.86 3.97 34.52
C LEU A 2 57.54 4.76 34.37
N LEU A 3 56.38 4.23 33.94
CA LEU A 3 55.63 2.95 34.12
C LEU A 3 54.97 2.52 32.76
N ARG A 4 54.92 1.26 32.29
CA ARG A 4 54.21 0.02 32.74
C ARG A 4 52.66 0.08 32.71
N THR A 5 52.00 -0.44 31.65
CA THR A 5 51.34 -1.78 31.46
C THR A 5 49.91 -1.91 32.02
N PHE A 6 48.90 -2.28 31.19
CA PHE A 6 48.16 -3.56 31.23
C PHE A 6 47.03 -3.64 30.17
N ILE A 7 46.88 -4.85 29.62
CA ILE A 7 45.94 -5.37 28.61
C ILE A 7 44.71 -5.96 29.32
N VAL A 8 43.48 -5.82 28.78
CA VAL A 8 42.44 -6.89 28.74
C VAL A 8 41.47 -6.68 27.55
N LEU A 9 41.22 -7.74 26.78
CA LEU A 9 40.19 -7.90 25.74
C LEU A 9 38.75 -7.88 26.31
N SER A 10 37.78 -7.35 25.56
CA SER A 10 36.50 -8.06 25.38
C SER A 10 35.68 -7.58 24.19
N ILE A 11 35.13 -8.59 23.52
CA ILE A 11 34.20 -8.60 22.39
C ILE A 11 32.83 -8.07 22.82
N SER A 12 32.18 -7.26 21.97
CA SER A 12 30.70 -7.14 21.80
C SER A 12 30.44 -6.19 20.62
N CYS A 13 30.33 -6.69 19.39
CA CYS A 13 29.08 -7.04 18.70
C CYS A 13 28.14 -5.86 18.43
N PHE A 14 28.01 -5.56 17.13
CA PHE A 14 26.88 -4.94 16.43
C PHE A 14 25.59 -4.77 17.24
N ILE A 15 25.02 -3.56 17.27
CA ILE A 15 23.68 -3.27 16.68
C ILE A 15 23.68 -1.79 16.24
N PHE A 16 24.01 -1.51 14.97
CA PHE A 16 23.48 -0.32 14.31
C PHE A 16 22.02 -0.62 13.98
N GLY A 17 21.11 -0.19 14.86
CA GLY A 17 19.69 -0.20 14.60
C GLY A 17 19.38 0.89 13.58
N VAL A 18 19.19 0.50 12.31
CA VAL A 18 18.62 1.37 11.29
C VAL A 18 17.13 1.53 11.62
N SER A 19 16.76 2.59 12.32
CA SER A 19 15.38 3.01 12.49
C SER A 19 14.85 3.57 11.17
N GLY A 20 13.94 2.81 10.57
CA GLY A 20 13.28 3.12 9.31
C GLY A 20 12.16 4.16 9.43
N LEU A 21 11.92 4.79 8.28
CA LEU A 21 10.72 5.51 7.82
C LEU A 21 10.22 6.77 8.54
N PHE A 22 10.62 7.07 9.78
CA PHE A 22 10.22 8.32 10.44
C PHE A 22 11.37 8.90 11.25
N ASP A 23 12.18 9.76 10.62
CA ASP A 23 13.19 10.55 11.34
C ASP A 23 12.49 11.76 12.00
N ILE A 24 12.04 11.57 13.24
CA ILE A 24 11.48 12.64 14.08
C ILE A 24 12.63 13.16 14.95
N SER A 25 13.00 14.43 14.73
CA SER A 25 13.96 15.18 15.54
C SER A 25 13.71 14.98 17.04
N ALA A 26 14.78 14.68 17.78
CA ALA A 26 14.79 14.18 19.16
C ALA A 26 14.38 15.18 20.26
N ASN A 27 13.57 16.20 19.95
CA ASN A 27 13.19 17.25 20.91
C ASN A 27 11.68 17.36 21.21
N ASP A 28 10.83 16.47 20.71
CA ASP A 28 9.37 16.56 20.93
C ASP A 28 8.82 15.46 21.86
N ARG A 29 9.50 15.25 22.98
CA ARG A 29 9.27 14.10 23.89
C ARG A 29 8.00 14.22 24.78
N LEU A 30 7.08 15.14 24.46
CA LEU A 30 5.84 15.38 25.21
C LEU A 30 4.63 15.68 24.31
N LYS A 31 4.31 14.78 23.37
CA LYS A 31 2.96 14.53 22.81
C LYS A 31 3.05 13.34 21.83
N ARG A 32 2.81 12.13 22.32
CA ARG A 32 2.62 10.96 21.42
C ARG A 32 1.34 11.19 20.61
N ASP A 33 1.50 11.47 19.32
CA ASP A 33 0.41 11.62 18.37
C ASP A 33 -0.32 10.28 18.25
N THR A 34 -1.61 10.22 18.55
CA THR A 34 -2.41 8.99 18.54
C THR A 34 -2.35 8.26 17.19
N ASN A 35 -2.09 8.98 16.09
CA ASN A 35 -1.91 8.41 14.77
C ASN A 35 -0.58 7.64 14.63
N THR A 36 0.47 8.05 15.36
CA THR A 36 1.77 7.36 15.33
C THR A 36 1.75 6.03 16.06
N ASP A 37 1.07 5.98 17.21
CA ASP A 37 0.88 4.73 17.96
C ASP A 37 0.00 3.73 17.17
N ASP A 38 -1.04 4.22 16.48
CA ASP A 38 -1.87 3.37 15.62
C ASP A 38 -1.06 2.81 14.44
N LEU A 39 -0.26 3.64 13.77
CA LEU A 39 0.59 3.22 12.65
C LEU A 39 1.57 2.12 13.06
N LEU A 40 2.24 2.29 14.19
CA LEU A 40 3.19 1.28 14.69
C LEU A 40 2.48 -0.05 15.01
N ASN A 41 1.28 0.02 15.56
CA ASN A 41 0.47 -1.17 15.83
C ASN A 41 0.00 -1.84 14.53
N ALA A 42 -0.44 -1.06 13.54
CA ALA A 42 -0.82 -1.56 12.23
C ALA A 42 0.36 -2.26 11.52
N GLN A 43 1.57 -1.69 11.56
CA GLN A 43 2.77 -2.31 10.99
C GLN A 43 3.12 -3.64 11.67
N LYS A 44 2.97 -3.75 12.99
CA LYS A 44 3.15 -5.03 13.70
C LYS A 44 2.14 -6.08 13.24
N LEU A 45 0.87 -5.69 13.10
CA LEU A 45 -0.20 -6.56 12.60
C LEU A 45 0.08 -6.99 11.14
N LEU A 46 0.51 -6.08 10.28
CA LEU A 46 0.88 -6.35 8.89
C LEU A 46 1.99 -7.40 8.80
N ARG A 47 3.09 -7.21 9.55
CA ARG A 47 4.20 -8.17 9.55
C ARG A 47 3.78 -9.54 10.06
N GLY A 48 2.90 -9.59 11.07
CA GLY A 48 2.31 -10.84 11.55
C GLY A 48 1.46 -11.52 10.48
N PHE A 49 0.61 -10.75 9.80
CA PHE A 49 -0.24 -11.21 8.71
C PHE A 49 0.57 -11.75 7.51
N LEU A 50 1.60 -11.03 7.06
CA LEU A 50 2.46 -11.47 5.95
C LEU A 50 3.17 -12.79 6.25
N ARG A 51 3.58 -13.01 7.51
CA ARG A 51 4.14 -14.29 7.96
C ARG A 51 3.10 -15.40 7.98
N MET A 52 1.91 -15.12 8.52
CA MET A 52 0.82 -16.07 8.62
C MET A 52 0.28 -16.51 7.25
N SER A 53 0.26 -15.59 6.28
CA SER A 53 -0.26 -15.82 4.93
C SER A 53 0.77 -16.36 3.93
N ALA A 54 2.05 -16.43 4.30
CA ALA A 54 3.13 -16.79 3.38
C ALA A 54 2.91 -18.14 2.69
N ASP A 55 2.50 -19.16 3.46
CA ASP A 55 2.38 -20.54 2.99
C ASP A 55 0.94 -20.94 2.65
N VAL A 56 -0.03 -20.04 2.86
CA VAL A 56 -1.44 -20.33 2.59
C VAL A 56 -1.73 -20.06 1.11
N PRO A 57 -2.23 -21.04 0.34
CA PRO A 57 -2.47 -20.83 -1.08
C PRO A 57 -3.61 -19.84 -1.34
N LEU A 58 -3.52 -19.13 -2.47
CA LEU A 58 -4.61 -18.28 -2.94
C LEU A 58 -5.73 -19.16 -3.51
N THR A 59 -6.97 -18.71 -3.33
CA THR A 59 -8.15 -19.46 -3.79
C THR A 59 -8.90 -18.68 -4.86
N PRO A 60 -9.18 -19.28 -6.03
CA PRO A 60 -8.89 -20.67 -6.41
C PRO A 60 -7.39 -20.89 -6.76
N GLN A 61 -6.85 -22.05 -6.41
CA GLN A 61 -5.55 -22.49 -6.94
C GLN A 61 -5.72 -22.79 -8.43
N ARG A 62 -5.29 -21.86 -9.28
CA ARG A 62 -5.25 -22.07 -10.73
C ARG A 62 -3.81 -22.02 -11.21
N ARG A 63 -3.29 -23.18 -11.63
CA ARG A 63 -2.00 -23.25 -12.31
C ARG A 63 -2.08 -22.52 -13.64
N SER A 64 -1.10 -21.68 -13.93
CA SER A 64 -0.98 -21.08 -15.25
C SER A 64 -0.80 -22.20 -16.27
N SER A 65 -1.56 -22.17 -17.38
CA SER A 65 -1.39 -23.09 -18.51
C SER A 65 -0.19 -22.72 -19.40
N PHE A 66 0.51 -21.63 -19.08
CA PHE A 66 1.76 -21.25 -19.74
C PHE A 66 2.89 -22.10 -19.16
N GLY A 67 3.58 -22.85 -20.03
CA GLY A 67 4.69 -23.71 -19.64
C GLY A 67 5.82 -22.93 -18.94
N ALA A 68 6.70 -23.64 -18.23
CA ALA A 68 7.83 -23.06 -17.51
C ALA A 68 8.68 -22.16 -18.44
N SER A 69 8.46 -20.85 -18.38
CA SER A 69 9.10 -19.92 -19.30
C SER A 69 10.52 -19.63 -18.83
N ARG A 70 11.49 -19.77 -19.75
CA ARG A 70 12.93 -19.64 -19.48
C ARG A 70 13.28 -18.30 -18.83
N SER A 71 14.28 -18.29 -17.95
CA SER A 71 14.86 -17.06 -17.42
C SER A 71 15.52 -16.29 -18.55
N ILE A 72 15.10 -15.05 -18.77
CA ILE A 72 15.73 -14.15 -19.74
C ILE A 72 16.61 -13.20 -18.91
N ASN A 73 17.93 -13.29 -19.08
CA ASN A 73 18.89 -12.42 -18.39
C ASN A 73 18.86 -11.01 -19.00
N PHE A 74 17.87 -10.20 -18.61
CA PHE A 74 17.82 -8.78 -18.95
C PHE A 74 17.84 -7.93 -17.68
N LYS A 75 18.57 -6.81 -17.72
CA LYS A 75 18.61 -5.85 -16.61
C LYS A 75 17.30 -5.06 -16.64
N LEU A 76 16.30 -5.50 -15.88
CA LEU A 76 14.99 -4.86 -15.78
C LEU A 76 15.15 -3.49 -15.09
N LYS A 77 14.99 -2.40 -15.84
CA LYS A 77 14.81 -1.07 -15.25
C LYS A 77 13.33 -0.87 -14.99
N ASP A 78 12.88 -1.44 -13.87
CA ASP A 78 11.51 -1.36 -13.42
C ASP A 78 11.20 0.07 -12.96
N ARG A 79 10.28 0.74 -13.67
CA ARG A 79 9.78 2.10 -13.33
C ARG A 79 8.39 2.04 -12.70
N THR A 80 7.97 0.87 -12.23
CA THR A 80 6.69 0.71 -11.54
C THR A 80 6.74 1.26 -10.12
N GLU A 81 5.58 1.53 -9.55
CA GLU A 81 5.41 1.86 -8.12
C GLU A 81 6.04 0.79 -7.23
N TYR A 82 5.91 -0.49 -7.59
CA TYR A 82 6.54 -1.60 -6.88
C TYR A 82 8.07 -1.43 -6.77
N ALA A 83 8.73 -0.98 -7.84
CA ALA A 83 10.17 -0.71 -7.81
C ALA A 83 10.54 0.49 -6.93
N ALA A 84 9.73 1.56 -6.98
CA ALA A 84 9.89 2.71 -6.09
C ALA A 84 9.72 2.32 -4.61
N ASN A 85 8.80 1.39 -4.34
CA ASN A 85 8.44 0.93 -3.00
C ASN A 85 9.27 -0.22 -2.47
N LYS A 86 10.23 -0.75 -3.26
CA LYS A 86 11.05 -1.91 -2.88
C LYS A 86 11.64 -1.84 -1.47
N LYS A 87 11.99 -0.64 -1.00
CA LYS A 87 12.57 -0.41 0.35
C LYS A 87 11.55 -0.42 1.48
N ILE A 88 10.27 -0.24 1.18
CA ILE A 88 9.18 -0.09 2.14
C ILE A 88 8.15 -1.22 2.08
N LEU A 89 8.31 -2.21 1.18
CA LEU A 89 7.34 -3.31 0.96
C LEU A 89 6.96 -4.10 2.23
N ASN A 90 7.79 -4.08 3.28
CA ASN A 90 7.50 -4.76 4.56
C ASN A 90 6.72 -3.88 5.55
N ASP A 91 6.52 -2.62 5.22
CA ASP A 91 5.93 -1.58 6.07
C ASP A 91 4.60 -1.04 5.52
N VAL A 92 4.25 -1.43 4.29
CA VAL A 92 2.98 -1.10 3.61
C VAL A 92 2.28 -2.37 3.15
N PHE A 93 0.96 -2.39 3.27
CA PHE A 93 0.11 -3.46 2.76
C PHE A 93 -0.09 -3.27 1.26
N GLU A 94 -0.23 -4.36 0.49
CA GLU A 94 -0.46 -4.24 -0.96
C GLU A 94 0.53 -3.26 -1.63
N SER A 95 1.79 -3.28 -1.21
CA SER A 95 2.90 -2.50 -1.80
C SER A 95 2.86 -0.98 -1.66
N ASP A 96 1.75 -0.34 -1.30
CA ASP A 96 1.60 1.13 -1.19
C ASP A 96 0.50 1.59 -0.19
N LEU A 97 -0.17 0.67 0.51
CA LEU A 97 -1.24 1.02 1.45
C LEU A 97 -0.74 1.15 2.89
N VAL A 98 -0.91 2.35 3.45
CA VAL A 98 -0.71 2.62 4.87
C VAL A 98 -2.04 2.48 5.62
N LEU A 99 -2.24 1.31 6.24
CA LEU A 99 -3.47 0.97 6.94
C LEU A 99 -3.47 1.40 8.41
N THR A 100 -4.65 1.72 8.93
CA THR A 100 -4.90 1.83 10.37
C THR A 100 -4.93 0.45 11.03
N SER A 101 -4.77 0.39 12.36
CA SER A 101 -4.86 -0.91 13.06
C SER A 101 -6.23 -1.56 12.89
N ASN A 102 -7.30 -0.78 12.72
CA ASN A 102 -8.63 -1.31 12.48
C ASN A 102 -8.74 -1.95 11.09
N GLN A 103 -8.31 -1.24 10.05
CA GLN A 103 -8.28 -1.79 8.68
C GLN A 103 -7.42 -3.06 8.60
N MET A 104 -6.28 -3.09 9.30
CA MET A 104 -5.41 -4.27 9.31
C MET A 104 -6.04 -5.45 10.07
N ARG A 105 -6.77 -5.20 11.16
CA ARG A 105 -7.54 -6.27 11.84
C ARG A 105 -8.63 -6.82 10.94
N ASP A 106 -9.27 -5.97 10.15
CA ASP A 106 -10.32 -6.42 9.23
C ASP A 106 -9.76 -7.29 8.09
N VAL A 107 -8.54 -7.00 7.62
CA VAL A 107 -7.79 -7.87 6.69
C VAL A 107 -7.55 -9.24 7.32
N ILE A 108 -7.03 -9.25 8.56
CA ILE A 108 -6.73 -10.48 9.29
C ILE A 108 -8.01 -11.30 9.53
N ASP A 109 -9.08 -10.67 10.02
CA ASP A 109 -10.37 -11.32 10.26
C ASP A 109 -10.90 -11.94 8.95
N THR A 110 -10.85 -11.21 7.82
CA THR A 110 -11.29 -11.72 6.50
C THR A 110 -10.47 -12.93 6.04
N PHE A 111 -9.17 -12.90 6.28
CA PHE A 111 -8.26 -14.01 5.96
C PHE A 111 -8.52 -15.23 6.87
N GLU A 112 -8.67 -15.02 8.18
CA GLU A 112 -8.97 -16.09 9.15
C GLU A 112 -10.29 -16.79 8.83
N GLU A 113 -11.32 -16.04 8.45
CA GLU A 113 -12.60 -16.61 7.99
C GLU A 113 -12.43 -17.47 6.73
N ARG A 114 -11.55 -17.08 5.81
CA ARG A 114 -11.25 -17.86 4.60
C ARG A 114 -10.58 -19.19 4.94
N ILE A 115 -9.58 -19.19 5.82
CA ILE A 115 -8.80 -20.39 6.13
C ILE A 115 -9.54 -21.35 7.06
N ASN A 116 -10.30 -20.83 8.03
CA ASN A 116 -10.92 -21.65 9.08
C ASN A 116 -12.38 -22.01 8.75
N GLY A 117 -13.01 -21.34 7.78
CA GLY A 117 -14.42 -21.51 7.45
C GLY A 117 -15.38 -21.07 8.57
N VAL A 118 -14.86 -20.55 9.68
CA VAL A 118 -15.63 -20.05 10.82
C VAL A 118 -15.92 -18.57 10.57
N LYS A 119 -17.20 -18.19 10.42
CA LYS A 119 -17.60 -16.78 10.52
C LYS A 119 -17.26 -16.32 11.93
N VAL A 120 -16.33 -15.39 12.07
CA VAL A 120 -16.00 -14.84 13.39
C VAL A 120 -17.20 -14.00 13.84
N VAL A 121 -18.04 -14.56 14.73
CA VAL A 121 -19.18 -13.85 15.30
C VAL A 121 -18.68 -12.83 16.33
N LYS A 122 -18.01 -11.77 15.88
CA LYS A 122 -17.84 -10.56 16.68
C LYS A 122 -19.19 -9.84 16.70
N ARG A 123 -19.69 -9.54 17.91
CA ARG A 123 -20.89 -8.75 18.16
C ARG A 123 -20.88 -7.53 17.21
N GLN A 124 -21.80 -7.51 16.24
CA GLN A 124 -21.89 -6.44 15.25
C GLN A 124 -22.25 -5.11 15.94
N LYS A 125 -21.26 -4.40 16.49
CA LYS A 125 -21.31 -2.93 16.40
C LYS A 125 -21.14 -2.68 14.92
N ARG A 126 -22.24 -2.42 14.18
CA ARG A 126 -22.31 -2.08 12.75
C ARG A 126 -20.96 -1.59 12.20
N LYS A 127 -20.11 -2.52 11.74
CA LYS A 127 -18.80 -2.23 11.17
C LYS A 127 -18.90 -2.64 9.72
N VAL A 128 -19.61 -1.80 8.99
CA VAL A 128 -19.52 -1.78 7.56
C VAL A 128 -18.18 -1.11 7.27
N ILE A 129 -17.21 -1.84 6.73
CA ILE A 129 -16.10 -1.22 6.00
C ILE A 129 -16.65 -0.79 4.64
N VAL A 130 -17.70 0.04 4.69
CA VAL A 130 -18.38 0.82 3.66
C VAL A 130 -19.20 1.79 4.50
N GLY A 131 -18.54 2.84 4.99
CA GLY A 131 -19.16 3.76 5.93
C GLY A 131 -18.92 5.18 5.47
N LYS A 132 -19.96 6.01 5.42
CA LYS A 132 -19.88 7.47 5.27
C LYS A 132 -18.79 8.11 6.16
N VAL A 133 -18.37 7.43 7.22
CA VAL A 133 -17.30 7.81 8.15
C VAL A 133 -15.91 7.81 7.50
N PHE A 134 -15.57 6.88 6.62
CA PHE A 134 -14.27 6.84 5.92
C PHE A 134 -14.29 7.67 4.62
N ARG A 135 -15.44 8.19 4.21
CA ARG A 135 -15.54 9.12 3.09
C ARG A 135 -15.23 10.53 3.58
N TRP A 136 -14.64 11.33 2.70
CA TRP A 136 -14.43 12.74 2.95
C TRP A 136 -15.77 13.49 2.97
N PRO A 137 -16.03 14.33 4.00
CA PRO A 137 -17.27 15.08 4.08
C PRO A 137 -17.38 16.05 2.89
N ASN A 138 -18.60 16.23 2.38
CA ASN A 138 -18.88 17.10 1.22
C ASN A 138 -18.04 16.77 -0.04
N GLN A 139 -17.55 15.53 -0.17
CA GLN A 139 -16.72 15.09 -1.30
C GLN A 139 -15.49 15.98 -1.52
N THR A 140 -15.05 16.67 -0.47
CA THR A 140 -13.93 17.62 -0.51
C THR A 140 -12.80 17.09 0.35
N ILE A 141 -11.59 17.02 -0.22
CA ILE A 141 -10.38 16.53 0.42
C ILE A 141 -9.51 17.72 0.75
N PRO A 142 -9.40 18.09 2.04
CA PRO A 142 -8.42 19.05 2.47
C PRO A 142 -7.02 18.46 2.32
N TYR A 143 -6.09 19.21 1.74
CA TYR A 143 -4.71 18.76 1.59
C TYR A 143 -3.68 19.84 1.96
N VAL A 144 -2.48 19.39 2.29
CA VAL A 144 -1.28 20.20 2.50
C VAL A 144 -0.17 19.63 1.63
N LEU A 145 0.55 20.49 0.92
CA LEU A 145 1.77 20.12 0.18
C LEU A 145 2.98 20.58 0.99
N LYS A 146 3.82 19.64 1.44
CA LYS A 146 5.01 19.97 2.25
C LYS A 146 6.05 20.74 1.45
N GLU A 147 6.25 20.36 0.21
CA GLU A 147 7.31 20.89 -0.65
C GLU A 147 6.84 22.17 -1.34
N THR A 148 7.80 23.08 -1.52
CA THR A 148 7.61 24.34 -2.23
C THR A 148 8.02 24.25 -3.70
N ASP A 149 8.62 23.14 -4.11
CA ASP A 149 9.06 22.86 -5.48
C ASP A 149 7.89 22.97 -6.47
N ARG A 150 8.01 23.88 -7.43
CA ARG A 150 6.92 24.22 -8.34
C ARG A 150 6.53 23.03 -9.22
N GLU A 151 7.50 22.33 -9.79
CA GLU A 151 7.24 21.22 -10.72
C GLU A 151 6.47 20.10 -10.03
N TRP A 152 6.89 19.72 -8.83
CA TRP A 152 6.20 18.69 -8.05
C TRP A 152 4.80 19.12 -7.59
N ARG A 153 4.60 20.39 -7.20
CA ARG A 153 3.28 20.90 -6.86
C ARG A 153 2.35 20.93 -8.08
N ASP A 154 2.87 21.32 -9.24
CA ASP A 154 2.12 21.37 -10.50
C ASP A 154 1.74 19.96 -10.97
N LEU A 155 2.62 18.97 -10.77
CA LEU A 155 2.35 17.55 -10.99
C LEU A 155 1.21 17.04 -10.10
N ILE A 156 1.27 17.29 -8.78
CA ILE A 156 0.21 16.85 -7.85
C ILE A 156 -1.12 17.48 -8.21
N ARG A 157 -1.13 18.79 -8.48
CA ARG A 157 -2.32 19.50 -8.92
C ARG A 157 -2.84 18.97 -10.25
N SER A 158 -1.98 18.43 -11.12
CA SER A 158 -2.43 17.76 -12.34
C SER A 158 -3.24 16.51 -12.03
N GLY A 159 -2.78 15.65 -11.12
CA GLY A 159 -3.55 14.47 -10.72
C GLY A 159 -4.87 14.83 -10.02
N MET A 160 -4.87 15.88 -9.20
CA MET A 160 -6.10 16.42 -8.61
C MET A 160 -7.10 16.87 -9.69
N ARG A 161 -6.63 17.56 -10.73
CA ARG A 161 -7.49 18.01 -11.85
C ARG A 161 -8.12 16.87 -12.62
N GLU A 162 -7.42 15.74 -12.82
CA GLU A 162 -8.01 14.56 -13.48
C GLU A 162 -9.24 14.05 -12.70
N TRP A 163 -9.12 13.92 -11.37
CA TRP A 163 -10.23 13.54 -10.50
C TRP A 163 -11.36 14.58 -10.49
N GLU A 164 -11.04 15.87 -10.42
CA GLU A 164 -12.04 16.96 -10.39
C GLU A 164 -12.80 17.12 -11.71
N LYS A 165 -12.16 16.79 -12.83
CA LYS A 165 -12.74 16.85 -14.18
C LYS A 165 -13.76 15.75 -14.42
N GLU A 166 -13.45 14.54 -13.97
CA GLU A 166 -14.28 13.35 -14.25
C GLU A 166 -15.27 13.02 -13.12
N THR A 167 -15.15 13.68 -11.96
CA THR A 167 -15.98 13.38 -10.78
C THR A 167 -16.46 14.63 -10.02
N CYS A 168 -17.32 14.41 -9.02
CA CYS A 168 -17.75 15.45 -8.08
C CYS A 168 -16.76 15.71 -6.94
N ILE A 169 -15.63 15.01 -6.90
CA ILE A 169 -14.59 15.18 -5.89
C ILE A 169 -13.92 16.54 -6.05
N ARG A 170 -13.59 17.21 -4.94
CA ARG A 170 -12.86 18.49 -4.92
C ARG A 170 -11.67 18.44 -3.99
N PHE A 171 -10.54 19.03 -4.39
CA PHE A 171 -9.36 19.17 -3.54
C PHE A 171 -9.25 20.61 -3.06
N ARG A 172 -8.99 20.78 -1.76
CA ARG A 172 -8.86 22.11 -1.16
C ARG A 172 -7.59 22.21 -0.35
N GLU A 173 -6.68 23.07 -0.78
CA GLU A 173 -5.49 23.39 0.01
C GLU A 173 -5.92 24.04 1.34
N THR A 174 -5.34 23.60 2.46
CA THR A 174 -5.70 24.05 3.80
C THR A 174 -4.45 24.21 4.67
N ASP A 175 -4.52 25.08 5.66
CA ASP A 175 -3.55 25.26 6.75
C ASP A 175 -4.06 24.71 8.10
N LYS A 176 -5.33 24.28 8.13
CA LYS A 176 -6.02 23.79 9.33
C LYS A 176 -5.52 22.42 9.80
N ILE A 177 -5.57 22.23 11.12
CA ILE A 177 -5.11 21.02 11.85
C ILE A 177 -6.14 19.86 11.82
N LYS A 178 -7.36 20.07 11.28
CA LYS A 178 -8.38 18.99 11.17
C LYS A 178 -7.96 17.94 10.14
N ASP A 179 -8.78 16.90 9.95
CA ASP A 179 -8.62 15.85 8.93
C ASP A 179 -8.17 16.43 7.57
N HIS A 180 -6.97 16.05 7.14
CA HIS A 180 -6.38 16.45 5.86
C HIS A 180 -5.32 15.45 5.41
N VAL A 181 -5.07 15.42 4.10
CA VAL A 181 -3.96 14.67 3.50
C VAL A 181 -2.72 15.54 3.48
N TYR A 182 -1.67 15.10 4.16
CA TYR A 182 -0.35 15.72 4.13
C TYR A 182 0.52 15.02 3.09
N ILE A 183 0.67 15.65 1.93
CA ILE A 183 1.40 15.10 0.79
C ILE A 183 2.86 15.58 0.86
N PHE A 184 3.80 14.65 0.72
CA PHE A 184 5.23 14.95 0.81
C PHE A 184 6.10 14.06 -0.10
N LYS A 185 7.35 14.47 -0.33
CA LYS A 185 8.38 13.65 -1.00
C LYS A 185 9.02 12.68 0.00
N GLY A 186 8.42 11.50 0.18
CA GLY A 186 8.96 10.42 1.00
C GLY A 186 9.78 9.39 0.22
N SER A 187 10.07 8.25 0.87
CA SER A 187 10.69 7.09 0.23
C SER A 187 9.61 6.19 -0.37
N GLY A 188 9.38 6.30 -1.68
CA GLY A 188 8.35 5.54 -2.40
C GLY A 188 7.04 6.31 -2.58
N CYS A 189 6.04 5.61 -3.10
CA CYS A 189 4.68 6.06 -3.40
C CYS A 189 3.75 5.31 -2.44
N TYR A 190 2.97 6.00 -1.62
CA TYR A 190 2.00 5.34 -0.75
C TYR A 190 0.98 6.31 -0.18
N SER A 191 -0.14 5.78 0.26
CA SER A 191 -1.23 6.57 0.83
C SER A 191 -2.07 5.74 1.80
N SER A 192 -2.82 6.42 2.67
CA SER A 192 -3.85 5.78 3.49
C SER A 192 -5.15 5.61 2.72
N VAL A 193 -5.87 4.52 2.98
CA VAL A 193 -7.16 4.27 2.32
C VAL A 193 -8.29 5.02 3.02
N GLY A 194 -8.88 5.99 2.32
CA GLY A 194 -9.99 6.82 2.80
C GLY A 194 -9.57 7.83 3.86
N ARG A 195 -10.57 8.47 4.49
CA ARG A 195 -10.38 9.40 5.62
C ARG A 195 -10.18 8.63 6.91
N ILE A 196 -8.95 8.66 7.44
CA ILE A 196 -8.60 7.96 8.69
C ILE A 196 -8.71 8.84 9.95
N GLY A 197 -8.85 10.16 9.77
CA GLY A 197 -8.95 11.14 10.85
C GLY A 197 -7.60 11.76 11.23
N GLY A 198 -7.63 13.04 11.61
CA GLY A 198 -6.42 13.83 11.85
C GLY A 198 -5.56 13.98 10.59
N ARG A 199 -4.27 14.26 10.78
CA ARG A 199 -3.32 14.31 9.67
C ARG A 199 -3.02 12.89 9.18
N GLN A 200 -3.26 12.62 7.89
CA GLN A 200 -2.86 11.39 7.22
C GLN A 200 -1.82 11.66 6.15
N TYR A 201 -0.85 10.76 5.99
CA TYR A 201 0.30 10.97 5.13
C TYR A 201 0.10 10.31 3.76
N ALA A 202 0.52 11.01 2.71
CA ALA A 202 0.67 10.43 1.38
C ALA A 202 2.05 10.81 0.82
N SER A 203 2.79 9.83 0.31
CA SER A 203 4.12 10.04 -0.26
C SER A 203 4.03 10.03 -1.78
N ILE A 204 4.48 11.11 -2.41
CA ILE A 204 4.80 11.17 -3.84
C ILE A 204 6.31 11.42 -3.93
N GLY A 205 7.08 10.36 -3.69
CA GLY A 205 8.53 10.39 -3.60
C GLY A 205 9.25 10.35 -4.95
N TYR A 206 10.57 10.17 -4.88
CA TYR A 206 11.40 9.99 -6.07
C TYR A 206 11.01 8.72 -6.83
N GLY A 207 10.79 8.85 -8.15
CA GLY A 207 10.31 7.75 -8.99
C GLY A 207 8.79 7.60 -9.02
N CYS A 208 8.05 8.42 -8.26
CA CYS A 208 6.59 8.51 -8.27
C CYS A 208 6.07 9.67 -9.13
N GLU A 209 6.98 10.34 -9.86
CA GLU A 209 6.72 11.62 -10.54
C GLU A 209 5.99 11.43 -11.88
N SER A 210 4.81 10.82 -11.84
CA SER A 210 3.92 10.71 -12.98
C SER A 210 2.48 11.00 -12.57
N THR A 211 1.70 11.59 -13.48
CA THR A 211 0.29 11.93 -13.21
C THR A 211 -0.52 10.69 -12.87
N GLY A 212 -0.24 9.54 -13.49
CA GLY A 212 -0.91 8.27 -13.18
C GLY A 212 -0.69 7.81 -11.74
N ILE A 213 0.56 7.82 -11.27
CA ILE A 213 0.90 7.46 -9.88
C ILE A 213 0.26 8.45 -8.90
N VAL A 214 0.30 9.76 -9.20
CA VAL A 214 -0.41 10.74 -8.37
C VAL A 214 -1.91 10.44 -8.31
N CYS A 215 -2.56 10.14 -9.44
CA CYS A 215 -3.96 9.77 -9.47
C CYS A 215 -4.25 8.51 -8.63
N HIS A 216 -3.36 7.52 -8.68
CA HIS A 216 -3.43 6.28 -7.90
C HIS A 216 -3.42 6.56 -6.39
N GLU A 217 -2.42 7.29 -5.91
CA GLU A 217 -2.25 7.59 -4.48
C GLU A 217 -3.36 8.50 -3.93
N LEU A 218 -3.85 9.43 -4.77
CA LEU A 218 -5.05 10.21 -4.46
C LEU A 218 -6.29 9.31 -4.44
N GLY A 219 -6.40 8.32 -5.32
CA GLY A 219 -7.44 7.30 -5.33
C GLY A 219 -7.52 6.54 -4.00
N HIS A 220 -6.37 6.12 -3.45
CA HIS A 220 -6.32 5.56 -2.10
C HIS A 220 -6.85 6.52 -1.06
N ALA A 221 -6.42 7.78 -1.06
CA ALA A 221 -6.92 8.79 -0.12
C ALA A 221 -8.44 8.98 -0.24
N LEU A 222 -9.03 8.79 -1.42
CA LEU A 222 -10.49 8.82 -1.64
C LEU A 222 -11.21 7.59 -1.09
N GLY A 223 -10.48 6.49 -0.86
CA GLY A 223 -11.00 5.23 -0.32
C GLY A 223 -11.01 4.08 -1.31
N PHE A 224 -10.36 4.21 -2.47
CA PHE A 224 -10.22 3.12 -3.42
C PHE A 224 -9.14 2.13 -2.95
N TRP A 225 -9.52 0.87 -2.91
CA TRP A 225 -8.57 -0.25 -2.82
C TRP A 225 -8.16 -0.66 -4.23
N HIS A 226 -7.23 -1.59 -4.31
CA HIS A 226 -6.81 -2.10 -5.59
C HIS A 226 -7.87 -2.97 -6.29
N GLU A 227 -7.91 -2.86 -7.63
CA GLU A 227 -8.84 -3.60 -8.48
C GLU A 227 -8.60 -5.12 -8.41
N GLN A 228 -7.32 -5.55 -8.35
CA GLN A 228 -6.99 -6.98 -8.21
C GLN A 228 -7.35 -7.55 -6.84
N SER A 229 -7.80 -6.75 -5.88
CA SER A 229 -8.25 -7.23 -4.58
C SER A 229 -9.76 -7.44 -4.54
N ARG A 230 -10.49 -7.13 -5.63
CA ARG A 230 -11.94 -7.33 -5.73
C ARG A 230 -12.37 -8.78 -5.44
N PRO A 231 -13.54 -9.00 -4.80
CA PRO A 231 -14.04 -10.34 -4.51
C PRO A 231 -14.35 -11.18 -5.76
N ASP A 232 -14.67 -10.54 -6.89
CA ASP A 232 -15.01 -11.18 -8.16
C ASP A 232 -13.83 -11.32 -9.14
N ARG A 233 -12.62 -10.89 -8.76
CA ARG A 233 -11.44 -10.84 -9.66
C ARG A 233 -11.15 -12.16 -10.36
N ASP A 234 -11.41 -13.30 -9.70
CA ASP A 234 -11.02 -14.62 -10.22
C ASP A 234 -11.85 -15.05 -11.43
N ARG A 235 -12.90 -14.27 -11.76
CA ARG A 235 -13.65 -14.36 -13.01
C ARG A 235 -12.94 -13.70 -14.20
N TYR A 236 -11.93 -12.86 -13.92
CA TYR A 236 -11.28 -11.99 -14.90
C TYR A 236 -9.78 -12.23 -14.99
N ILE A 237 -9.10 -12.41 -13.86
CA ILE A 237 -7.66 -12.63 -13.75
C ILE A 237 -7.33 -13.95 -13.05
N ASN A 238 -6.20 -14.54 -13.43
CA ASN A 238 -5.53 -15.58 -12.64
C ASN A 238 -4.20 -15.06 -12.10
N ILE A 239 -3.94 -15.33 -10.82
CA ILE A 239 -2.71 -14.96 -10.12
C ILE A 239 -1.77 -16.16 -10.12
N ASN A 240 -0.60 -16.00 -10.74
CA ASN A 240 0.40 -17.05 -10.72
C ASN A 240 1.24 -17.00 -9.44
N GLU A 241 0.90 -17.86 -8.47
CA GLU A 241 1.61 -17.95 -7.18
C GLU A 241 3.10 -18.24 -7.32
N ASP A 242 3.54 -18.94 -8.38
CA ASP A 242 4.95 -19.31 -8.59
C ASP A 242 5.85 -18.08 -8.82
N HIS A 243 5.27 -16.94 -9.19
CA HIS A 243 5.99 -15.70 -9.44
C HIS A 243 5.84 -14.67 -8.32
N ILE A 244 5.11 -15.01 -7.25
CA ILE A 244 4.97 -14.14 -6.08
C ILE A 244 6.23 -14.25 -5.21
N PHE A 245 6.77 -13.11 -4.79
CA PHE A 245 7.90 -13.11 -3.86
C PHE A 245 7.51 -13.75 -2.52
N ASN A 246 8.37 -14.60 -2.00
CA ASN A 246 8.08 -15.31 -0.76
C ASN A 246 7.75 -14.34 0.39
N GLY A 247 6.72 -14.64 1.17
CA GLY A 247 6.24 -13.79 2.25
C GLY A 247 5.41 -12.57 1.83
N THR A 248 5.12 -12.39 0.53
CA THR A 248 4.25 -11.29 0.03
C THR A 248 2.89 -11.76 -0.48
N LYS A 249 2.60 -13.06 -0.37
CA LYS A 249 1.36 -13.68 -0.87
C LYS A 249 0.10 -13.04 -0.30
N GLY A 250 0.13 -12.61 0.97
CA GLY A 250 -0.96 -11.89 1.62
C GLY A 250 -1.40 -10.59 0.91
N ASN A 251 -0.53 -9.96 0.11
CA ASN A 251 -0.87 -8.78 -0.71
C ASN A 251 -1.79 -9.11 -1.89
N PHE A 252 -2.02 -10.39 -2.17
CA PHE A 252 -2.93 -10.84 -3.22
C PHE A 252 -4.19 -11.46 -2.62
N GLU A 253 -4.50 -11.26 -1.34
CA GLU A 253 -5.76 -11.72 -0.77
C GLU A 253 -6.95 -10.91 -1.30
N LYS A 254 -8.08 -11.58 -1.50
CA LYS A 254 -9.32 -10.87 -1.89
C LYS A 254 -9.91 -10.17 -0.70
N ARG A 255 -10.49 -9.00 -0.97
CA ARG A 255 -11.24 -8.21 0.00
C ARG A 255 -12.73 -8.43 -0.17
N ARG A 256 -13.47 -8.40 0.94
CA ARG A 256 -14.95 -8.53 0.96
C ARG A 256 -15.65 -7.18 1.15
N ASP A 257 -14.90 -6.20 1.62
CA ASP A 257 -15.32 -4.83 1.87
C ASP A 257 -15.21 -3.91 0.64
N ILE A 258 -14.76 -4.45 -0.49
CA ILE A 258 -14.83 -3.75 -1.77
C ILE A 258 -16.24 -3.96 -2.34
N GLU A 259 -16.98 -2.86 -2.45
CA GLU A 259 -18.25 -2.82 -3.14
C GLU A 259 -17.99 -2.64 -4.63
N ASN A 260 -18.41 -3.62 -5.45
CA ASN A 260 -18.18 -3.57 -6.89
C ASN A 260 -19.05 -2.52 -7.61
N LEU A 261 -19.97 -1.84 -6.89
CA LEU A 261 -20.89 -0.79 -7.39
C LEU A 261 -21.58 -1.13 -8.71
N GLU A 262 -21.72 -2.43 -9.01
CA GLU A 262 -22.18 -2.96 -10.32
C GLU A 262 -21.34 -2.50 -11.53
N ILE A 263 -20.12 -2.03 -11.28
CA ILE A 263 -19.16 -1.64 -12.30
C ILE A 263 -18.37 -2.88 -12.77
N PRO A 264 -18.22 -3.09 -14.09
CA PRO A 264 -17.38 -4.15 -14.64
C PRO A 264 -15.95 -4.10 -14.11
N TYR A 265 -15.26 -5.24 -14.14
CA TYR A 265 -13.84 -5.29 -13.79
C TYR A 265 -13.01 -4.54 -14.84
N ASP A 266 -12.20 -3.59 -14.40
CA ASP A 266 -11.42 -2.72 -15.30
C ASP A 266 -9.92 -3.04 -15.27
N PHE A 267 -9.43 -3.72 -16.30
CA PHE A 267 -8.00 -4.02 -16.48
C PHE A 267 -7.14 -2.77 -16.73
N GLY A 268 -7.75 -1.67 -17.18
CA GLY A 268 -7.09 -0.39 -17.42
C GLY A 268 -7.21 0.58 -16.24
N SER A 269 -7.82 0.15 -15.13
CA SER A 269 -8.00 0.98 -13.95
C SER A 269 -6.66 1.44 -13.42
N VAL A 270 -6.57 2.72 -13.06
CA VAL A 270 -5.39 3.27 -12.38
C VAL A 270 -5.13 2.56 -11.06
N MET A 271 -6.15 1.95 -10.44
CA MET A 271 -6.05 1.16 -9.20
C MET A 271 -5.77 -0.32 -9.43
N HIS A 272 -5.66 -0.78 -10.67
CA HIS A 272 -5.28 -2.16 -10.95
C HIS A 272 -3.76 -2.26 -10.88
N TYR A 273 -3.22 -3.21 -10.10
CA TYR A 273 -1.81 -3.54 -10.21
C TYR A 273 -1.46 -3.77 -11.67
N GLY A 274 -0.50 -3.02 -12.19
CA GLY A 274 0.04 -3.32 -13.50
C GLY A 274 0.39 -4.82 -13.54
N PRO A 275 0.06 -5.55 -14.62
CA PRO A 275 0.73 -6.83 -14.81
C PRO A 275 2.22 -6.50 -14.68
N GLN A 276 2.94 -7.02 -13.69
CA GLN A 276 4.38 -6.72 -13.66
C GLN A 276 4.93 -7.35 -14.92
N VAL A 277 5.08 -6.52 -15.93
CA VAL A 277 5.58 -6.88 -17.24
C VAL A 277 7.07 -6.96 -17.01
N SER A 278 7.52 -8.17 -16.70
CA SER A 278 8.90 -8.52 -16.97
C SER A 278 9.07 -8.54 -18.49
N GLY A 279 9.33 -7.36 -19.08
CA GLY A 279 9.76 -7.19 -20.46
C GLY A 279 8.75 -6.54 -21.42
N SER A 280 9.14 -5.41 -22.01
CA SER A 280 8.52 -4.78 -23.18
C SER A 280 8.14 -5.79 -24.29
N PHE A 281 6.87 -5.78 -24.71
CA PHE A 281 6.30 -6.32 -25.96
C PHE A 281 7.04 -7.48 -26.69
N ARG A 282 6.82 -8.72 -26.22
CA ARG A 282 6.27 -9.93 -26.90
C ARG A 282 6.23 -11.08 -25.87
N PRO A 283 5.26 -12.02 -25.95
CA PRO A 283 4.59 -12.65 -24.80
C PRO A 283 5.56 -13.54 -24.01
N GLU A 284 5.52 -13.60 -22.67
CA GLU A 284 4.64 -14.56 -21.98
C GLU A 284 4.58 -14.40 -20.44
N LYS A 285 5.19 -13.38 -19.82
CA LYS A 285 5.24 -13.30 -18.35
C LYS A 285 4.41 -12.14 -17.80
N ARG A 286 3.26 -12.49 -17.22
CA ARG A 286 2.37 -11.56 -16.50
C ARG A 286 2.03 -12.16 -15.12
N PHE A 287 2.02 -11.33 -14.09
CA PHE A 287 1.49 -11.70 -12.76
C PHE A 287 -0.01 -11.99 -12.81
N PHE A 288 -0.70 -11.35 -13.75
CA PHE A 288 -2.11 -11.53 -14.03
C PHE A 288 -2.29 -12.04 -15.46
N THR A 289 -2.97 -13.17 -15.64
CA THR A 289 -3.43 -13.61 -16.96
C THR A 289 -4.93 -13.37 -17.05
N GLY A 290 -5.36 -12.61 -18.05
CA GLY A 290 -6.77 -12.35 -18.30
C GLY A 290 -7.44 -13.57 -18.92
N LEU A 291 -8.68 -13.87 -18.53
CA LEU A 291 -9.55 -14.76 -19.29
C LEU A 291 -9.99 -13.99 -20.55
N GLN A 292 -9.24 -14.11 -21.64
CA GLN A 292 -9.79 -13.77 -22.96
C GLN A 292 -10.91 -14.76 -23.23
N GLN A 293 -12.16 -14.28 -23.21
CA GLN A 293 -13.28 -14.96 -23.88
C GLN A 293 -13.09 -14.86 -25.39
#